data_AF-A0A1G7NPA5-F1
#
_entry.id   AF-A0A1G7NPA5-F1
#
_cell.length_a   1.000
_cell.length_b   1.000
_cell.length_c   1.000
_cell.angle_alpha   90.00
_cell.angle_beta   90.00
_cell.angle_gamma   90.00
#
_symmetry.space_group_name_H-M   'P 1'
#
loop_
_entity.id
_entity.type
_entity.pdbx_description
1 polymer ?
#
loop_
_entity_poly.entity_id
_entity_poly.type
_entity_poly.pdbx_seq_one_letter_code
_entity_poly.pdbx_strand_id
1 'polypeptide(L)' 'MAEMDGRLICRDLKSNSETEFLPVILISATHNVADTLKQSGAPNDFIAKPFDIETLVSKVNEQLVT' A
#
# COMPACT_ATOMS: atom_id res chain seq x y z
N MET A 1 -0.36 20.84 9.48
CA MET A 1 -1.08 19.72 10.12
C MET A 1 -0.29 18.48 9.79
N ALA A 2 0.02 17.61 10.74
CA ALA A 2 0.79 16.40 10.45
C ALA A 2 -0.04 15.55 9.48
N GLU A 3 0.28 15.62 8.20
CA GLU A 3 -0.30 14.75 7.17
C GLU A 3 -0.02 13.31 7.62
N MET A 4 -1.08 12.59 7.95
CA MET A 4 -1.01 11.24 8.48
C MET A 4 -0.29 10.36 7.45
N ASP A 5 0.90 9.86 7.80
CA ASP A 5 1.73 9.09 6.89
C ASP A 5 1.09 7.72 6.62
N GLY A 6 0.65 7.50 5.38
CA GLY A 6 0.02 6.24 4.97
C GLY A 6 0.88 5.00 5.26
N ARG A 7 2.21 5.13 5.34
CA ARG A 7 3.10 4.02 5.73
C ARG A 7 2.91 3.61 7.19
N LEU A 8 2.68 4.58 8.10
CA LEU A 8 2.45 4.28 9.52
C LEU A 8 1.12 3.54 9.69
N ILE A 9 0.08 4.00 9.01
CA ILE A 9 -1.24 3.33 9.02
C ILE A 9 -1.12 1.90 8.48
N CYS A 10 -0.42 1.71 7.35
CA CYS A 10 -0.18 0.39 6.79
C CYS A 10 0.54 -0.51 7.79
N ARG A 11 1.60 -0.01 8.42
CA ARG A 11 2.34 -0.78 9.43
C ARG A 11 1.46 -1.17 10.61
N ASP A 12 0.62 -0.27 11.10
CA ASP A 12 -0.28 -0.53 12.21
C ASP A 12 -1.33 -1.59 11.84
N LEU A 13 -1.90 -1.51 10.64
CA LEU A 13 -2.81 -2.53 10.09
C LEU A 13 -2.14 -3.91 9.97
N LYS A 14 -0.89 -3.93 9.49
CA LYS A 14 -0.11 -5.17 9.31
C LYS A 14 0.43 -5.75 10.62
N SER A 15 0.51 -4.97 11.68
CA SER A 15 1.00 -5.42 13.00
C SER A 15 -0.13 -5.92 13.90
N ASN A 16 -1.40 -5.72 13.51
CA ASN A 16 -2.56 -6.19 14.26
C ASN A 16 -3.06 -7.51 13.67
N SER A 17 -3.12 -8.56 14.51
CA SER A 17 -3.59 -9.91 14.13
C SER A 17 -5.00 -9.97 13.54
N GLU A 18 -5.85 -9.00 13.88
CA GLU A 18 -7.22 -8.92 13.35
C GLU A 18 -7.29 -8.29 11.95
N THR A 19 -6.22 -7.63 11.49
CA THR A 19 -6.22 -6.91 10.20
C THR A 19 -5.01 -7.22 9.31
N GLU A 20 -4.02 -7.98 9.79
CA GLU A 20 -2.76 -8.22 9.09
C GLU A 20 -2.96 -8.87 7.70
N PHE A 21 -4.02 -9.67 7.57
CA PHE A 21 -4.38 -10.38 6.33
C PHE A 21 -4.99 -9.47 5.25
N LEU A 22 -5.41 -8.24 5.59
CA LEU A 22 -6.02 -7.34 4.61
C LEU A 22 -4.98 -6.86 3.59
N PRO A 23 -5.24 -6.96 2.27
CA PRO A 23 -4.34 -6.41 1.28
C PRO A 23 -4.35 -4.88 1.32
N VAL A 24 -3.17 -4.27 1.30
CA VAL A 24 -3.01 -2.80 1.31
C VAL A 24 -2.26 -2.35 0.07
N ILE A 25 -2.83 -1.38 -0.66
CA ILE A 25 -2.17 -0.69 -1.77
C ILE A 25 -1.91 0.75 -1.34
N LEU A 26 -0.65 1.18 -1.34
CA LEU A 26 -0.30 2.58 -1.05
C LEU A 26 -0.25 3.41 -2.33
N ILE A 27 -0.85 4.60 -2.31
CA ILE A 27 -0.85 5.52 -3.45
C ILE A 27 -0.16 6.82 -3.05
N SER A 28 0.98 7.16 -3.65
CA SER A 28 1.76 8.34 -3.25
C SER A 28 2.46 9.03 -4.42
N ALA A 29 2.79 10.31 -4.26
CA ALA A 29 3.65 11.04 -5.19
C ALA A 29 5.15 10.72 -5.01
N THR A 30 5.53 10.08 -3.90
CA THR A 30 6.93 9.83 -3.55
C THR A 30 7.48 8.58 -4.25
N HIS A 31 8.63 8.73 -4.91
CA HIS A 31 9.27 7.69 -5.72
C HIS A 31 10.01 6.61 -4.92
N ASN A 32 10.08 6.70 -3.59
CA ASN A 32 10.86 5.75 -2.77
C ASN A 32 10.07 4.47 -2.41
N VAL A 33 9.62 3.78 -3.46
CA VAL A 33 8.76 2.58 -3.40
C VAL A 33 9.53 1.37 -2.90
N ALA A 34 10.76 1.20 -3.38
CA ALA A 34 11.56 0.00 -3.15
C ALA A 34 11.92 -0.20 -1.67
N ASP A 35 12.19 0.87 -0.93
CA ASP A 35 12.47 0.79 0.51
C ASP A 35 11.20 0.53 1.32
N THR A 36 10.03 0.96 0.83
CA THR A 36 8.75 0.76 1.53
C THR A 36 8.30 -0.70 1.44
N LEU A 37 8.55 -1.38 0.32
CA LEU A 37 8.17 -2.79 0.11
C LEU A 37 9.06 -3.80 0.84
N LYS A 38 10.25 -3.40 1.30
CA LYS A 38 11.22 -4.29 1.96
C LYS A 38 11.10 -4.34 3.48
N GLN A 39 10.19 -3.57 4.07
CA GLN A 39 10.05 -3.45 5.52
C GLN A 39 9.00 -4.41 6.08
N SER A 40 9.14 -4.77 7.35
CA SER A 40 8.09 -5.48 8.08
C SER A 40 6.83 -4.62 8.14
N GLY A 41 5.68 -5.19 7.78
CA GLY A 41 4.42 -4.44 7.66
C GLY A 41 4.30 -3.61 6.39
N ALA A 42 5.10 -3.92 5.36
CA ALA A 42 4.97 -3.34 4.03
C ALA A 42 3.57 -3.53 3.43
N PRO A 43 3.12 -2.60 2.57
CA PRO A 43 1.91 -2.81 1.78
C PRO A 43 2.14 -3.95 0.78
N ASN A 44 1.04 -4.52 0.32
CA ASN A 44 1.06 -5.53 -0.73
C ASN A 44 1.44 -4.94 -2.08
N ASP A 45 1.08 -3.68 -2.32
CA ASP A 45 1.43 -2.99 -3.55
C ASP A 45 1.54 -1.47 -3.37
N PHE A 46 2.03 -0.81 -4.42
CA PHE A 46 2.19 0.63 -4.47
C PHE A 46 1.86 1.18 -5.86
N ILE A 47 1.20 2.34 -5.89
CA ILE A 47 0.90 3.09 -7.13
C ILE A 47 1.45 4.51 -6.99
N ALA A 48 2.37 4.87 -7.90
CA ALA A 48 2.90 6.23 -7.98
C ALA A 48 1.86 7.18 -8.62
N LYS A 49 1.77 8.42 -8.15
CA LYS A 49 1.03 9.48 -8.84
C LYS A 49 1.93 10.18 -9.87
N PRO A 50 1.39 10.59 -11.04
CA PRO A 50 0.04 10.28 -11.55
C PRO A 50 -0.06 8.83 -12.04
N PHE A 51 -1.30 8.30 -12.07
CA PHE A 51 -1.60 6.96 -12.59
C PHE A 51 -2.93 6.97 -13.35
N ASP A 52 -3.07 6.03 -14.30
CA ASP A 52 -4.31 5.80 -15.04
C ASP A 52 -5.25 4.84 -14.31
N ILE A 53 -6.55 4.96 -14.60
CA ILE A 53 -7.59 4.13 -13.97
C ILE A 53 -7.38 2.64 -14.26
N GLU A 54 -6.93 2.30 -15.48
CA GLU A 54 -6.65 0.91 -15.86
C GLU A 54 -5.57 0.28 -14.97
N THR A 55 -4.52 1.05 -14.64
CA THR A 55 -3.47 0.63 -13.70
C THR A 55 -4.05 0.36 -12.31
N LEU A 56 -4.89 1.26 -11.80
CA LEU A 56 -5.54 1.07 -10.49
C LEU A 56 -6.41 -0.20 -10.49
N VAL A 57 -7.25 -0.38 -11.51
CA VAL A 57 -8.14 -1.55 -11.61
C VAL A 57 -7.35 -2.84 -11.71
N SER A 58 -6.28 -2.89 -12.52
CA SER A 58 -5.40 -4.06 -12.62
C SER A 58 -4.79 -4.40 -11.27
N LYS A 59 -4.25 -3.40 -10.57
CA LYS A 59 -3.62 -3.56 -9.26
C LYS A 59 -4.60 -4.06 -8.20
N VAL A 60 -5.83 -3.53 -8.18
CA VAL A 60 -6.88 -4.00 -7.27
C VAL A 60 -7.24 -5.45 -7.59
N ASN A 61 -7.42 -5.81 -8.86
CA ASN A 61 -7.72 -7.18 -9.25
C ASN A 61 -6.61 -8.16 -8.82
N GLU A 62 -5.33 -7.80 -8.97
CA GLU A 62 -4.19 -8.61 -8.50
C GLU A 62 -4.27 -8.97 -7.00
N GLN A 63 -4.91 -8.12 -6.17
CA GLN A 63 -5.07 -8.38 -4.73
C GLN A 63 -6.33 -9.18 -4.37
N LEU A 64 -7.28 -9.31 -5.29
CA LEU A 64 -8.57 -9.98 -5.07
C LEU A 64 -8.57 -11.43 -5.58
N VAL A 65 -7.71 -11.76 -6.54
CA VAL A 65 -7.59 -13.13 -7.04
C VAL A 65 -6.81 -13.96 -6.02
N THR A 66 -7.55 -14.72 -5.21
CA THR A 66 -7.04 -15.78 -4.32
C THR A 66 -6.88 -17.09 -5.06
#